data_AF-A0A6N6WRY5-F1
#
_entry.id   AF-A0A6N6WRY5-F1
#
_cell.length_a   1.000
_cell.length_b   1.000
_cell.length_c   1.000
_cell.angle_alpha   90.00
_cell.angle_beta   90.00
_cell.angle_gamma   90.00
#
_symmetry.space_group_name_H-M   'P 1'
#
loop_
_entity.id
_entity.type
_entity.pdbx_description
1 polymer ?
#
loop_
_entity_poly.entity_id
_entity_poly.type
_entity_poly.pdbx_seq_one_letter_code
_entity_poly.pdbx_strand_id
1 'polypeptide(L)'
;FYTNDLSMASLGVAAVAIAVLAVLNLCGVRRTGVYILVGVVLWTAVLKSGVHATLAGVIVGFFIPLKEKHGRSPAKRLEHVLHPWVAYLILPLFAFANAGVSLQGVTLDGLTSILPLGIIAGLLIGKPLGISLFCWLALRLKLAHLPEGTTYQQIMAVGILCGIGFTMS
;
A
#
# COMPACT_ATOMS: atom_id res chain seq x y z
N PHE A 1 1.27 13.48 14.80
CA PHE A 1 1.56 13.76 13.38
C PHE A 1 0.32 13.76 12.48
N TYR A 2 -0.83 13.22 12.88
CA TYR A 2 -2.13 13.61 12.33
C TYR A 2 -3.19 13.56 13.42
N THR A 3 -4.05 14.57 13.45
CA THR A 3 -5.34 14.67 14.16
C THR A 3 -5.34 15.28 15.57
N ASN A 4 -5.74 16.56 15.63
CA ASN A 4 -6.32 17.22 16.82
C ASN A 4 -7.87 17.16 16.82
N ASP A 5 -8.50 16.74 15.72
CA ASP A 5 -9.96 16.71 15.51
C ASP A 5 -10.51 15.27 15.36
N LEU A 6 -10.15 14.36 16.26
CA LEU A 6 -10.68 12.99 16.22
C LEU A 6 -12.17 13.02 16.60
N SER A 7 -13.05 12.90 15.60
CA SER A 7 -14.46 12.70 15.86
C SER A 7 -14.68 11.31 16.48
N MET A 8 -14.88 11.25 17.80
CA MET A 8 -15.11 10.00 18.55
C MET A 8 -16.28 9.20 17.98
N ALA A 9 -17.30 9.87 17.41
CA ALA A 9 -18.41 9.21 16.74
C ALA A 9 -17.97 8.43 15.50
N SER A 10 -17.11 9.03 14.65
CA SER A 10 -16.61 8.38 13.44
C SER A 10 -15.69 7.19 13.74
N LEU A 11 -14.88 7.27 14.81
CA LEU A 11 -14.10 6.15 15.33
C LEU A 11 -14.98 5.01 15.84
N GLY A 12 -16.07 5.33 16.55
CA GLY A 12 -17.06 4.35 16.99
C GLY A 12 -17.67 3.59 15.81
N VAL A 13 -18.08 4.31 14.76
CA VAL A 13 -18.62 3.68 13.54
C VAL A 13 -17.56 2.81 12.85
N ALA A 14 -16.31 3.27 12.77
CA ALA A 14 -15.22 2.47 12.21
C ALA A 14 -14.97 1.18 13.01
N ALA A 15 -14.96 1.25 14.35
CA ALA A 15 -14.80 0.10 15.22
C ALA A 15 -15.94 -0.92 15.04
N VAL A 16 -17.19 -0.45 14.96
CA VAL A 16 -18.35 -1.30 14.69
C VAL A 16 -18.25 -1.94 13.31
N ALA A 17 -17.86 -1.20 12.28
CA ALA A 17 -17.69 -1.76 10.93
C ALA A 17 -16.61 -2.86 10.90
N ILE A 18 -15.48 -2.66 11.60
CA ILE A 18 -14.44 -3.69 11.75
C ILE A 18 -14.98 -4.91 12.49
N ALA A 19 -15.73 -4.72 13.58
CA ALA A 19 -16.36 -5.82 14.31
C ALA A 19 -17.34 -6.61 13.41
N VAL A 20 -18.12 -5.93 12.58
CA VAL A 20 -19.01 -6.57 11.60
C VAL A 20 -18.21 -7.38 10.58
N LEU A 21 -17.12 -6.84 10.02
CA LEU A 21 -16.23 -7.58 9.12
C LEU A 21 -15.67 -8.85 9.78
N ALA A 22 -15.28 -8.74 11.06
CA ALA A 22 -14.80 -9.88 11.84
C ALA A 22 -15.89 -10.93 12.04
N VAL A 23 -17.09 -10.54 12.50
CA VAL A 23 -18.22 -11.45 12.69
C VAL A 23 -18.59 -12.13 11.37
N LEU A 24 -18.64 -11.41 10.26
CA LEU A 24 -18.92 -11.98 8.94
C LEU A 24 -17.90 -13.06 8.54
N ASN A 25 -16.60 -12.79 8.78
CA ASN A 25 -15.53 -13.76 8.55
C ASN A 25 -15.66 -14.99 9.45
N LEU A 26 -15.90 -14.79 10.75
CA LEU A 26 -16.07 -15.86 11.73
C LEU A 26 -17.31 -16.74 11.45
N CYS A 27 -18.41 -16.13 11.00
CA CYS A 27 -19.60 -16.84 10.54
C CYS A 27 -19.42 -17.54 9.18
N GLY A 28 -18.25 -17.40 8.55
CA GLY A 28 -17.92 -18.08 7.30
C GLY A 28 -18.68 -17.54 6.08
N VAL A 29 -19.13 -16.29 6.11
CA VAL A 29 -19.81 -15.66 4.96
C VAL A 29 -18.83 -15.51 3.81
N ARG A 30 -19.10 -16.16 2.66
CA ARG A 30 -18.19 -16.13 1.50
C ARG A 30 -18.56 -15.09 0.44
N ARG A 31 -19.62 -14.31 0.66
CA ARG A 31 -20.12 -13.33 -0.30
C ARG A 31 -19.29 -12.04 -0.22
N THR A 32 -18.33 -11.88 -1.12
CA THR A 32 -17.39 -10.73 -1.15
C THR A 32 -18.08 -9.38 -1.20
N GLY A 33 -19.23 -9.27 -1.89
CA GLY A 33 -19.98 -8.02 -1.98
C GLY A 33 -20.41 -7.43 -0.62
N VAL A 34 -20.64 -8.28 0.39
CA VAL A 34 -20.99 -7.81 1.75
C VAL A 34 -19.77 -7.14 2.41
N TYR A 35 -18.59 -7.72 2.25
CA TYR A 35 -17.34 -7.14 2.75
C TYR A 35 -17.01 -5.81 2.08
N ILE A 36 -17.23 -5.70 0.77
CA ILE A 36 -17.04 -4.43 0.04
C ILE A 36 -18.00 -3.35 0.54
N LEU A 37 -19.29 -3.69 0.75
CA LEU A 37 -20.27 -2.73 1.23
C LEU A 37 -19.94 -2.22 2.63
N VAL A 38 -19.61 -3.12 3.57
CA VAL A 38 -19.16 -2.73 4.91
C VAL A 38 -17.83 -1.96 4.83
N GLY A 39 -16.96 -2.31 3.89
CA GLY A 39 -15.73 -1.60 3.59
C GLY A 39 -15.92 -0.16 3.14
N VAL A 40 -16.94 0.12 2.32
CA VAL A 40 -17.31 1.51 1.95
C VAL A 40 -17.78 2.29 3.17
N VAL A 41 -18.59 1.68 4.04
CA VAL A 41 -19.00 2.31 5.31
C VAL A 41 -17.78 2.62 6.18
N LEU A 42 -16.88 1.65 6.35
CA LEU A 42 -15.63 1.85 7.07
C LEU A 42 -14.83 3.01 6.46
N TRP A 43 -14.61 3.00 5.15
CA TRP A 43 -13.89 4.05 4.43
C TRP A 43 -14.49 5.44 4.67
N THR A 44 -15.82 5.59 4.61
CA THR A 44 -16.48 6.89 4.91
C THR A 44 -16.31 7.33 6.35
N ALA A 45 -16.32 6.39 7.31
CA ALA A 45 -16.11 6.68 8.71
C ALA A 45 -14.66 7.14 8.97
N VAL A 46 -13.68 6.46 8.35
CA VAL A 46 -12.25 6.80 8.49
C VAL A 46 -11.94 8.13 7.80
N LEU A 47 -12.57 8.43 6.66
CA LEU A 47 -12.43 9.71 5.96
C LEU A 47 -12.86 10.90 6.83
N LYS A 48 -13.95 10.76 7.60
CA LYS A 48 -14.43 11.82 8.51
C LYS A 48 -13.63 11.91 9.81
N SER A 49 -12.91 10.85 10.21
CA SER A 49 -12.15 10.83 11.46
C SER A 49 -10.75 11.46 11.35
N GLY A 50 -10.35 11.91 10.16
CA GLY A 50 -9.00 12.39 9.88
C GLY A 50 -7.95 11.27 9.85
N VAL A 51 -8.37 10.00 9.90
CA VAL A 51 -7.50 8.84 9.70
C VAL A 51 -7.39 8.54 8.20
N HIS A 52 -6.32 7.86 7.79
CA HIS A 52 -6.07 7.54 6.39
C HIS A 52 -7.10 6.53 5.86
N ALA A 53 -7.96 6.99 4.94
CA ALA A 53 -8.99 6.15 4.32
C ALA A 53 -8.39 4.97 3.52
N THR A 54 -7.12 5.04 3.13
CA THR A 54 -6.37 3.94 2.49
C THR A 54 -6.29 2.68 3.35
N LEU A 55 -6.21 2.84 4.69
CA LEU A 55 -6.17 1.71 5.62
C LEU A 55 -7.47 0.90 5.61
N ALA A 56 -8.61 1.52 5.31
CA ALA A 56 -9.89 0.82 5.23
C ALA A 56 -9.86 -0.28 4.16
N GLY A 57 -9.27 0.01 2.99
CA GLY A 57 -9.12 -0.99 1.92
C GLY A 57 -8.25 -2.17 2.34
N VAL A 58 -7.14 -1.89 3.04
CA VAL A 58 -6.25 -2.93 3.60
C VAL A 58 -7.00 -3.81 4.60
N ILE A 59 -7.72 -3.20 5.55
CA ILE A 59 -8.52 -3.92 6.55
C ILE A 59 -9.54 -4.83 5.85
N VAL A 60 -10.30 -4.32 4.88
CA VAL A 60 -11.28 -5.12 4.15
C VAL A 60 -10.62 -6.32 3.46
N GLY A 61 -9.46 -6.12 2.83
CA GLY A 61 -8.67 -7.19 2.22
C GLY A 61 -8.30 -8.29 3.23
N PHE A 62 -7.84 -7.93 4.42
CA PHE A 62 -7.50 -8.88 5.49
C PHE A 62 -8.71 -9.68 6.01
N PHE A 63 -9.91 -9.09 5.99
CA PHE A 63 -11.12 -9.75 6.48
C PHE A 63 -11.84 -10.61 5.43
N ILE A 64 -11.48 -10.53 4.15
CA ILE A 64 -12.09 -11.39 3.12
C ILE A 64 -11.54 -12.83 3.26
N PRO A 65 -12.40 -13.87 3.27
CA PRO A 65 -11.95 -15.24 3.50
C PRO A 65 -10.96 -15.76 2.45
N LEU A 66 -9.78 -16.20 2.90
CA LEU A 66 -8.77 -16.79 2.01
C LEU A 66 -8.95 -18.29 1.79
N LYS A 67 -9.44 -19.04 2.81
CA LYS A 67 -9.52 -20.52 2.76
C LYS A 67 -10.33 -21.01 1.56
N GLU A 68 -9.73 -21.91 0.80
CA GLU A 68 -10.38 -22.61 -0.30
C GLU A 68 -11.45 -23.56 0.24
N LYS A 69 -12.66 -23.46 -0.32
CA LYS A 69 -13.77 -24.39 -0.05
C LYS A 69 -14.34 -24.76 -1.41
N HIS A 70 -14.43 -26.05 -1.72
CA HIS A 70 -14.80 -26.55 -3.05
C HIS A 70 -13.86 -26.04 -4.17
N GLY A 71 -12.55 -25.99 -3.89
CA GLY A 71 -11.52 -25.58 -4.86
C GLY A 71 -11.54 -24.10 -5.26
N ARG A 72 -12.28 -23.24 -4.53
CA ARG A 72 -12.38 -21.80 -4.85
C ARG A 72 -12.17 -20.94 -3.61
N SER A 73 -11.32 -19.92 -3.71
CA SER A 73 -11.11 -18.87 -2.70
C SER A 73 -11.76 -17.55 -3.15
N PRO A 74 -12.63 -16.94 -2.32
CA PRO A 74 -13.27 -15.67 -2.67
C PRO A 74 -12.26 -14.51 -2.70
N ALA A 75 -11.26 -14.51 -1.80
CA ALA A 75 -10.17 -13.52 -1.83
C ALA A 75 -9.38 -13.60 -3.14
N LYS A 76 -8.91 -14.80 -3.52
CA LYS A 76 -8.14 -15.02 -4.76
C LYS A 76 -8.94 -14.62 -6.01
N ARG A 77 -10.24 -14.93 -6.03
CA ARG A 77 -11.12 -14.52 -7.14
C ARG A 77 -11.26 -13.00 -7.21
N LEU A 78 -11.45 -12.33 -6.07
CA LEU A 78 -11.60 -10.88 -6.03
C LEU A 78 -10.31 -10.17 -6.43
N GLU A 79 -9.16 -10.62 -5.92
CA GLU A 79 -7.84 -10.13 -6.30
C GLU A 79 -7.63 -10.21 -7.81
N HIS A 80 -7.91 -11.37 -8.42
CA HIS A 80 -7.76 -11.57 -9.85
C HIS A 80 -8.69 -10.66 -10.68
N VAL A 81 -9.91 -10.41 -10.19
CA VAL A 81 -10.84 -9.48 -10.84
C VAL A 81 -10.38 -8.03 -10.68
N LEU A 82 -9.87 -7.63 -9.51
CA LEU A 82 -9.44 -6.26 -9.26
C LEU A 82 -8.12 -5.90 -9.95
N HIS A 83 -7.22 -6.87 -10.13
CA HIS A 83 -5.90 -6.64 -10.72
C HIS A 83 -5.93 -5.84 -12.04
N PRO A 84 -6.72 -6.21 -13.07
CA PRO A 84 -6.78 -5.42 -14.31
C PRO A 84 -7.36 -4.01 -14.08
N TRP A 85 -8.36 -3.85 -13.22
CA TRP A 85 -8.91 -2.51 -12.92
C TRP A 85 -7.89 -1.63 -12.21
N VAL A 86 -7.14 -2.18 -11.27
CA VAL A 86 -6.10 -1.44 -10.56
C VAL A 86 -4.98 -1.06 -11.52
N ALA A 87 -4.49 -1.99 -12.33
CA ALA A 87 -3.35 -1.79 -13.22
C ALA A 87 -3.66 -0.87 -14.41
N TYR A 88 -4.85 -1.00 -15.02
CA TYR A 88 -5.18 -0.29 -16.27
C TYR A 88 -6.08 0.93 -16.09
N LEU A 89 -6.77 1.07 -14.96
CA LEU A 89 -7.65 2.22 -14.72
C LEU A 89 -7.20 3.03 -13.50
N ILE A 90 -7.14 2.42 -12.32
CA ILE A 90 -6.94 3.16 -11.07
C ILE A 90 -5.53 3.77 -11.01
N LEU A 91 -4.48 2.98 -11.27
CA LEU A 91 -3.10 3.47 -11.25
C LEU A 91 -2.84 4.55 -12.31
N PRO A 92 -3.21 4.37 -13.59
CA PRO A 92 -3.05 5.41 -14.60
C PRO A 92 -3.84 6.68 -14.29
N LEU A 93 -5.08 6.56 -13.80
CA LEU A 93 -5.89 7.71 -13.43
C LEU A 93 -5.29 8.46 -12.22
N PHE A 94 -4.81 7.72 -11.22
CA PHE A 94 -4.14 8.29 -10.05
C PHE A 94 -2.85 9.02 -10.46
N ALA A 95 -2.02 8.39 -11.31
CA ALA A 95 -0.81 8.99 -11.83
C ALA A 95 -1.12 10.24 -12.66
N PHE A 96 -2.12 10.19 -13.54
CA PHE A 96 -2.55 11.34 -14.33
C PHE A 96 -2.98 12.53 -13.44
N ALA A 97 -3.74 12.26 -12.37
CA ALA A 97 -4.24 13.31 -11.49
C ALA A 97 -3.17 13.90 -10.56
N ASN A 98 -2.18 13.10 -10.12
CA ASN A 98 -1.22 13.52 -9.08
C ASN A 98 0.21 13.75 -9.58
N ALA A 99 0.61 13.18 -10.73
CA ALA A 99 1.95 13.36 -11.28
C ALA A 99 2.11 14.64 -12.13
N GLY A 100 1.04 15.41 -12.31
CA GLY A 100 1.07 16.70 -13.00
C GLY A 100 1.82 17.74 -12.17
N VAL A 101 3.14 17.83 -12.35
CA VAL A 101 3.97 18.90 -11.78
C VAL A 101 4.12 20.02 -12.82
N SER A 102 3.81 21.25 -12.45
CA SER A 102 4.01 22.40 -13.34
C SER A 102 5.50 22.60 -13.62
N LEU A 103 5.88 22.50 -14.89
CA LEU A 103 7.24 22.79 -15.35
C LEU A 103 7.45 24.29 -15.64
N GLN A 104 6.40 25.10 -15.59
CA GLN A 104 6.50 26.54 -15.79
C GLN A 104 7.17 27.18 -14.59
N GLY A 105 8.33 27.82 -14.82
CA GLY A 105 9.12 28.47 -13.77
C GLY A 105 10.16 27.58 -13.07
N VAL A 106 10.40 26.35 -13.57
CA VAL A 106 11.48 25.50 -13.03
C VAL A 106 12.83 26.08 -13.43
N THR A 107 13.49 26.75 -12.49
CA THR A 107 14.89 27.16 -12.60
C THR A 107 15.81 26.04 -12.12
N LEU A 108 17.04 26.00 -12.64
CA LEU A 108 18.08 25.06 -12.15
C LEU A 108 18.34 25.25 -10.65
N ASP A 109 18.14 26.46 -10.12
CA ASP A 109 18.23 26.78 -8.69
C ASP A 109 17.11 26.13 -7.85
N GLY A 110 15.94 25.89 -8.44
CA GLY A 110 14.86 25.17 -7.78
C GLY A 110 15.21 23.69 -7.55
N LEU A 111 15.97 23.08 -8.46
CA LEU A 111 16.41 21.68 -8.37
C LEU A 111 17.53 21.46 -7.35
N THR A 112 18.37 22.47 -7.12
CA THR A 112 19.43 22.43 -6.10
C THR A 112 18.94 22.79 -4.69
N SER A 113 17.65 23.14 -4.54
CA SER A 113 17.07 23.35 -3.22
C SER A 113 17.06 22.06 -2.39
N ILE A 114 17.04 22.22 -1.06
CA ILE A 114 17.21 21.13 -0.10
C ILE A 114 16.16 20.03 -0.25
N LEU A 115 14.91 20.39 -0.58
CA LEU A 115 13.81 19.43 -0.72
C LEU A 115 14.01 18.48 -1.93
N PRO A 116 14.09 18.96 -3.19
CA PRO A 116 14.28 18.10 -4.34
C PRO A 116 15.57 17.29 -4.26
N LEU A 117 16.68 17.91 -3.81
CA LEU A 117 17.96 17.21 -3.68
C LEU A 117 17.89 16.10 -2.63
N GLY A 118 17.23 16.36 -1.49
CA GLY A 118 16.99 15.37 -0.44
C GLY A 118 16.09 14.22 -0.91
N ILE A 119 15.04 14.51 -1.68
CA ILE A 119 14.17 13.49 -2.27
C ILE A 119 14.93 12.66 -3.30
N ILE A 120 15.69 13.30 -4.21
CA ILE A 120 16.50 12.61 -5.22
C ILE A 120 17.54 11.72 -4.54
N ALA A 121 18.30 12.23 -3.58
CA ALA A 121 19.29 11.45 -2.85
C ALA A 121 18.63 10.31 -2.04
N GLY A 122 17.51 10.56 -1.38
CA GLY A 122 16.78 9.56 -0.60
C GLY A 122 16.21 8.42 -1.47
N LEU A 123 15.65 8.75 -2.64
CA LEU A 123 15.07 7.76 -3.55
C LEU A 123 16.14 7.02 -4.35
N LEU A 124 17.13 7.73 -4.90
CA LEU A 124 18.14 7.18 -5.80
C LEU A 124 19.28 6.47 -5.06
N ILE A 125 19.70 6.98 -3.91
CA ILE A 125 20.82 6.45 -3.14
C ILE A 125 20.31 5.77 -1.87
N GLY A 126 19.40 6.40 -1.13
CA GLY A 126 18.90 5.90 0.15
C GLY A 126 18.20 4.55 0.03
N LYS A 127 17.27 4.37 -0.91
CA LYS A 127 16.55 3.10 -1.09
C LYS A 127 17.46 1.94 -1.51
N PRO A 128 18.33 2.07 -2.54
CA PRO A 128 19.21 0.96 -2.93
C PRO A 128 20.25 0.62 -1.87
N LEU A 129 20.85 1.62 -1.21
CA LEU A 129 21.78 1.38 -0.11
C LEU A 129 21.09 0.75 1.09
N GLY A 130 19.89 1.22 1.44
CA GLY A 130 19.10 0.66 2.54
C GLY A 130 18.77 -0.81 2.29
N ILE A 131 18.21 -1.14 1.12
CA ILE A 131 17.83 -2.52 0.78
C ILE A 131 19.06 -3.42 0.76
N SER A 132 20.14 -3.03 0.08
CA SER A 132 21.36 -3.84 0.01
C SER A 132 22.01 -4.05 1.38
N LEU A 133 22.06 -3.01 2.22
CA LEU A 133 22.59 -3.08 3.59
C LEU A 133 21.77 -4.03 4.47
N PHE A 134 20.44 -3.87 4.50
CA PHE A 134 19.58 -4.72 5.33
C PHE A 134 19.53 -6.16 4.84
N CYS A 135 19.57 -6.40 3.52
CA CYS A 135 19.72 -7.75 2.97
C CYS A 135 21.06 -8.37 3.36
N TRP A 136 22.17 -7.61 3.29
CA TRP A 136 23.49 -8.09 3.71
C TRP A 136 23.54 -8.39 5.21
N LEU A 137 22.96 -7.53 6.04
CA LEU A 137 22.84 -7.75 7.48
C LEU A 137 22.00 -8.99 7.80
N ALA A 138 20.87 -9.18 7.14
CA ALA A 138 20.01 -10.36 7.34
C ALA A 138 20.74 -11.68 7.01
N LEU A 139 21.56 -11.68 5.95
CA LEU A 139 22.41 -12.82 5.58
C LEU A 139 23.54 -13.04 6.61
N ARG A 140 24.20 -11.97 7.06
CA ARG A 140 25.26 -12.04 8.08
C ARG A 140 24.75 -12.56 9.43
N LEU A 141 23.55 -12.15 9.83
CA LEU A 141 22.90 -12.57 11.06
C LEU A 141 22.20 -13.93 10.94
N LYS A 142 22.29 -14.61 9.78
CA LYS A 142 21.62 -15.90 9.50
C LYS A 142 20.11 -15.85 9.70
N LEU A 143 19.50 -14.68 9.55
CA LEU A 143 18.04 -14.49 9.61
C LEU A 143 17.36 -14.82 8.28
N ALA A 144 18.13 -14.86 7.18
CA ALA A 144 17.66 -15.16 5.84
C ALA A 144 18.73 -15.91 5.04
N HIS A 145 18.32 -16.50 3.91
CA HIS A 145 19.21 -17.13 2.93
C HIS A 145 18.90 -16.57 1.53
N LEU A 146 19.90 -16.54 0.66
CA LEU A 146 19.72 -16.19 -0.74
C LEU A 146 18.85 -17.24 -1.44
N PRO A 147 17.83 -16.83 -2.21
CA PRO A 147 17.09 -17.74 -3.07
C PRO A 147 18.01 -18.47 -4.07
N GLU A 148 17.64 -19.70 -4.45
CA GLU A 148 18.41 -20.49 -5.41
C GLU A 148 18.57 -19.73 -6.74
N GLY A 149 19.81 -19.70 -7.26
CA GLY A 149 20.13 -19.03 -8.52
C GLY A 149 20.23 -17.51 -8.45
N THR A 150 20.15 -16.90 -7.26
CA THR A 150 20.26 -15.45 -7.12
C THR A 150 21.66 -14.98 -6.70
N THR A 151 22.10 -13.85 -7.26
CA THR A 151 23.39 -13.22 -6.91
C THR A 151 23.19 -11.93 -6.12
N TYR A 152 24.20 -11.52 -5.35
CA TYR A 152 24.20 -10.24 -4.64
C TYR A 152 24.00 -9.04 -5.57
N GLN A 153 24.49 -9.12 -6.82
CA GLN A 153 24.29 -8.10 -7.83
C GLN A 153 22.81 -7.95 -8.24
N GLN A 154 22.07 -9.06 -8.32
CA GLN A 154 20.64 -9.03 -8.60
C GLN A 154 19.85 -8.40 -7.46
N ILE A 155 20.22 -8.67 -6.20
CA ILE A 155 19.59 -8.00 -5.04
C ILE A 155 19.82 -6.48 -5.10
N MET A 156 21.04 -6.05 -5.43
CA MET A 156 21.35 -4.63 -5.59
C MET A 156 20.53 -4.00 -6.73
N ALA A 157 20.38 -4.71 -7.87
CA ALA A 157 19.56 -4.26 -8.98
C ALA A 157 18.07 -4.12 -8.59
N VAL A 158 17.53 -5.07 -7.83
CA VAL A 158 16.17 -4.98 -7.27
C VAL A 158 16.04 -3.78 -6.32
N GLY A 159 17.07 -3.51 -5.50
CA GLY A 159 17.13 -2.33 -4.66
C GLY A 159 17.00 -1.01 -5.44
N ILE A 160 17.61 -0.93 -6.63
CA ILE A 160 17.47 0.21 -7.56
C ILE A 160 16.03 0.30 -8.08
N LEU A 161 15.41 -0.82 -8.48
CA LEU A 161 14.02 -0.84 -8.93
C LEU A 161 13.05 -0.36 -7.82
N CYS A 162 13.31 -0.73 -6.57
CA CYS A 162 12.54 -0.24 -5.42
C CYS A 162 12.70 1.28 -5.18
N GLY A 163 13.74 1.90 -5.75
CA GLY A 163 13.96 3.35 -5.77
C GLY A 163 12.92 4.11 -6.61
N ILE A 164 12.25 3.43 -7.54
CA ILE A 164 11.24 4.01 -8.44
C ILE A 164 9.91 4.12 -7.71
N GLY A 165 9.80 5.14 -6.86
CA GLY A 165 8.65 5.38 -6.00
C GLY A 165 7.45 6.10 -6.64
N PHE A 166 7.40 6.18 -7.99
CA PHE A 166 6.61 7.15 -8.76
C PHE A 166 5.17 7.41 -8.26
N THR A 167 4.42 6.38 -7.87
CA THR A 167 3.01 6.54 -7.41
C THR A 167 2.80 6.34 -5.90
N MET A 168 3.81 5.93 -5.15
CA MET A 168 3.68 5.52 -3.73
C MET A 168 4.59 6.33 -2.78
N SER A 169 5.41 7.25 -3.31
CA SER A 169 6.33 8.10 -2.53
C SER A 169 5.79 9.49 -2.25
#